data_AF-A0A7C1GW29-F1
#
_entry.id   AF-A0A7C1GW29-F1
#
_cell.length_a   1.000
_cell.length_b   1.000
_cell.length_c   1.000
_cell.angle_alpha   90.00
_cell.angle_beta   90.00
_cell.angle_gamma   90.00
#
_symmetry.space_group_name_H-M   'P 1'
#
loop_
_entity.id
_entity.type
_entity.pdbx_description
1 polymer ?
#
loop_
_entity_poly.entity_id
_entity_poly.type
_entity_poly.pdbx_seq_one_letter_code
_entity_poly.pdbx_strand_id
1 'polypeptide(L)'
;MIGNVVHAARRLRHRDRRVLALFLLVSLMTLGLGEWAAFHFGIVEQYGIAPVLLRTVVYVAATTTAWAYLLAIGRRHVVTLMRQNEAHYDALLLAYEGALGLKDTYTGGHGRRVAHYAATIAQALALPEEKIAEVENAALLHDIGKIGVPDMILTKPGPLTATERTRIALHAEHGAHLLERIPPLQGLAPAVRHHHERFDGTGYPAGLKGEAIPLAARIIAVADTLDAITTARPYREAAHFDRAITELQRGAGQAFDAQVIASATAPDTETLLRRLYLDTML
;
A
#
# COMPACT_ATOMS: atom_id res chain seq x y z
N MET A 1 -2.71 1.60 -3.17
CA MET A 1 -1.64 2.43 -3.77
C MET A 1 -2.09 3.31 -4.94
N ILE A 2 -3.05 2.91 -5.77
CA ILE A 2 -3.56 3.70 -6.93
C ILE A 2 -3.98 5.15 -6.55
N GLY A 3 -4.51 5.37 -5.34
CA GLY A 3 -4.77 6.71 -4.80
C GLY A 3 -3.55 7.63 -4.73
N ASN A 4 -2.34 7.10 -4.51
CA ASN A 4 -1.12 7.90 -4.36
C ASN A 4 -0.67 8.56 -5.66
N VAL A 5 -0.72 7.86 -6.80
CA VAL A 5 -0.37 8.46 -8.10
C VAL A 5 -1.38 9.51 -8.53
N VAL A 6 -2.69 9.25 -8.34
CA VAL A 6 -3.74 10.22 -8.67
C VAL A 6 -3.61 11.47 -7.80
N HIS A 7 -3.36 11.29 -6.50
CA HIS A 7 -3.19 12.39 -5.57
C HIS A 7 -1.88 13.16 -5.82
N ALA A 8 -0.78 12.48 -6.15
CA ALA A 8 0.49 13.08 -6.59
C ALA A 8 0.31 13.88 -7.88
N ALA A 9 -0.40 13.34 -8.88
CA ALA A 9 -0.69 14.03 -10.14
C ALA A 9 -1.50 15.31 -9.92
N ARG A 10 -2.46 15.31 -8.98
CA ARG A 10 -3.21 16.51 -8.57
C ARG A 10 -2.30 17.54 -7.88
N ARG A 11 -1.43 17.11 -6.95
CA ARG A 11 -0.45 17.99 -6.29
C ARG A 11 0.54 18.60 -7.28
N LEU A 12 1.05 17.82 -8.22
CA LEU A 12 1.92 18.30 -9.30
C LEU A 12 1.22 19.35 -10.15
N ARG A 13 -0.04 19.12 -10.53
CA ARG A 13 -0.83 20.12 -11.28
C ARG A 13 -1.00 21.44 -10.51
N HIS A 14 -1.17 21.39 -9.19
CA HIS A 14 -1.22 22.59 -8.37
C HIS A 14 0.15 23.30 -8.31
N ARG A 15 1.25 22.55 -8.23
CA ARG A 15 2.62 23.10 -8.24
C ARG A 15 2.94 23.72 -9.60
N ASP A 16 2.56 23.07 -10.70
CA ASP A 16 2.72 23.57 -12.07
C ASP A 16 2.05 24.93 -12.24
N ARG A 17 0.85 25.14 -11.67
CA ARG A 17 0.16 26.44 -11.70
C ARG A 17 0.95 27.54 -10.98
N ARG A 18 1.58 27.24 -9.84
CA ARG A 18 2.42 28.20 -9.11
C ARG A 18 3.68 28.53 -9.90
N VAL A 19 4.30 27.53 -10.53
CA VAL A 19 5.48 27.71 -11.38
C VAL A 19 5.13 28.56 -12.62
N LEU A 20 4.01 28.27 -13.29
CA LEU A 20 3.52 29.07 -14.41
C LEU A 20 3.23 30.52 -14.02
N ALA A 21 2.61 30.75 -12.85
CA ALA A 21 2.35 32.11 -12.37
C ALA A 21 3.63 32.90 -12.10
N LEU A 22 4.63 32.28 -11.46
CA LEU A 22 5.94 32.89 -11.25
C LEU A 22 6.64 33.20 -12.58
N PHE A 23 6.58 32.27 -13.53
CA PHE A 23 7.18 32.46 -14.84
C PHE A 23 6.50 33.57 -15.65
N LEU A 24 5.16 33.63 -15.62
CA LEU A 24 4.39 34.70 -16.25
C LEU A 24 4.79 36.06 -15.67
N LEU A 25 4.96 36.14 -14.35
CA LEU A 25 5.40 37.37 -13.67
C LEU A 25 6.80 37.80 -14.13
N VAL A 26 7.77 36.89 -14.18
CA VAL A 26 9.13 37.18 -14.69
C VAL A 26 9.10 37.59 -16.17
N SER A 27 8.28 36.93 -16.98
CA SER A 27 8.11 37.25 -18.40
C SER A 27 7.50 38.63 -18.61
N LEU A 28 6.50 38.99 -17.82
CA LEU A 28 5.88 40.32 -17.84
C LEU A 28 6.86 41.41 -17.40
N MET A 29 7.70 41.16 -16.40
CA MET A 29 8.78 42.08 -16.01
C MET A 29 9.80 42.27 -17.15
N THR A 30 10.23 41.18 -17.76
CA THR A 30 11.20 41.21 -18.87
C THR A 30 10.63 41.95 -20.09
N LEU A 31 9.36 41.71 -20.42
CA LEU A 31 8.62 42.44 -21.44
C LEU A 31 8.52 43.93 -21.09
N GLY A 32 8.11 44.27 -19.88
CA GLY A 32 8.00 45.67 -19.43
C GLY A 32 9.30 46.45 -19.58
N LEU A 33 10.43 45.84 -19.25
CA LEU A 33 11.77 46.40 -19.49
C LEU A 33 12.07 46.60 -20.99
N GLY A 34 11.74 45.61 -21.83
CA GLY A 34 11.95 45.70 -23.28
C GLY A 34 11.04 46.69 -24.00
N GLU A 35 9.83 46.89 -23.48
CA GLU A 35 8.88 47.90 -23.95
C GLU A 35 9.34 49.30 -23.55
N TRP A 36 9.70 49.50 -22.27
CA TRP A 36 10.27 50.76 -21.78
C TRP A 36 11.48 51.20 -22.59
N ALA A 37 12.40 50.28 -22.89
CA ALA A 37 13.57 50.57 -23.73
C ALA A 37 13.18 50.99 -25.15
N ALA A 38 12.16 50.37 -25.75
CA ALA A 38 11.72 50.71 -27.10
C ALA A 38 11.14 52.15 -27.20
N PHE A 39 10.47 52.61 -26.14
CA PHE A 39 10.05 54.01 -26.02
C PHE A 39 11.24 54.94 -25.75
N HIS A 40 12.13 54.58 -24.81
CA HIS A 40 13.24 55.44 -24.41
C HIS A 40 14.24 55.72 -25.55
N PHE A 41 14.48 54.75 -26.43
CA PHE A 41 15.40 54.87 -27.56
C PHE A 41 14.72 55.24 -28.89
N GLY A 42 13.45 55.66 -28.86
CA GLY A 42 12.72 56.18 -30.03
C GLY A 42 12.41 55.16 -31.14
N ILE A 43 12.42 53.86 -30.82
CA ILE A 43 12.09 52.79 -31.79
C ILE A 43 10.64 52.95 -32.27
N VAL A 44 9.73 53.35 -31.39
CA VAL A 44 8.32 53.57 -31.72
C VAL A 44 8.15 54.77 -32.66
N GLU A 45 8.92 55.84 -32.46
CA GLU A 45 8.89 57.02 -33.34
C GLU A 45 9.44 56.70 -34.74
N GLN A 46 10.44 55.83 -34.82
CA GLN A 46 11.09 55.46 -36.07
C GLN A 46 10.32 54.40 -36.88
N TYR A 47 9.71 53.41 -36.21
CA TYR A 47 9.12 52.23 -36.86
C TYR A 47 7.63 52.02 -36.56
N GLY A 48 7.02 52.88 -35.75
CA GLY A 48 5.63 52.76 -35.30
C GLY A 48 5.44 51.74 -34.16
N ILE A 49 4.23 51.68 -33.62
CA ILE A 49 3.89 50.80 -32.47
C ILE A 49 3.66 49.33 -32.85
N ALA A 50 3.35 49.05 -34.11
CA ALA A 50 2.96 47.72 -34.57
C ALA A 50 4.04 46.64 -34.37
N PRO A 51 5.34 46.87 -34.68
CA PRO A 51 6.39 45.88 -34.46
C PRO A 51 6.59 45.54 -32.98
N VAL A 52 6.39 46.52 -32.10
CA VAL A 52 6.53 46.41 -30.66
C VAL A 52 5.41 45.53 -30.06
N LEU A 53 4.15 45.77 -30.46
CA LEU A 53 3.02 44.93 -30.08
C LEU A 53 3.15 43.50 -30.63
N LEU A 54 3.55 43.35 -31.88
CA LEU A 54 3.75 42.05 -32.51
C LEU A 54 4.81 41.23 -31.76
N ARG A 55 5.97 41.84 -31.46
CA ARG A 55 7.03 41.21 -30.65
C ARG A 55 6.51 40.76 -29.30
N THR A 56 5.75 41.60 -28.60
CA THR A 56 5.20 41.28 -27.27
C THR A 56 4.22 40.10 -27.34
N VAL A 57 3.28 40.12 -28.29
CA VAL A 57 2.34 39.01 -28.48
C VAL A 57 3.07 37.71 -28.80
N VAL A 58 4.03 37.75 -29.72
CA VAL A 58 4.84 36.58 -30.11
C VAL A 58 5.63 36.04 -28.91
N TYR A 59 6.29 36.91 -28.15
CA TYR A 59 7.08 36.50 -26.98
C TYR A 59 6.21 35.87 -25.90
N VAL A 60 5.09 36.49 -25.52
CA VAL A 60 4.16 35.95 -24.52
C VAL A 60 3.61 34.60 -24.97
N ALA A 61 3.15 34.50 -26.22
CA ALA A 61 2.57 33.26 -26.74
C ALA A 61 3.60 32.14 -26.82
N ALA A 62 4.80 32.41 -27.37
CA ALA A 62 5.85 31.41 -27.53
C ALA A 62 6.36 30.90 -26.18
N THR A 63 6.67 31.80 -25.25
CA THR A 63 7.20 31.42 -23.93
C THR A 63 6.14 30.68 -23.11
N THR A 64 4.90 31.18 -23.04
CA THR A 64 3.81 30.51 -22.30
C THR A 64 3.55 29.12 -22.85
N THR A 65 3.53 28.97 -24.18
CA THR A 65 3.31 27.66 -24.83
C THR A 65 4.48 26.70 -24.56
N ALA A 66 5.73 27.17 -24.69
CA ALA A 66 6.91 26.37 -24.41
C ALA A 66 6.93 25.85 -22.97
N TRP A 67 6.62 26.69 -21.98
CA TRP A 67 6.57 26.27 -20.58
C TRP A 67 5.40 25.36 -20.25
N ALA A 68 4.22 25.65 -20.80
CA ALA A 68 3.07 24.76 -20.65
C ALA A 68 3.39 23.35 -21.20
N TYR A 69 4.10 23.29 -22.33
CA TYR A 69 4.56 22.06 -22.95
C TYR A 69 5.60 21.33 -22.09
N LEU A 70 6.65 22.02 -21.61
CA LEU A 70 7.68 21.44 -20.74
C LEU A 70 7.11 20.89 -19.43
N LEU A 71 6.21 21.63 -18.78
CA LEU A 71 5.52 21.16 -17.57
C LEU A 71 4.61 19.97 -17.87
N ALA A 72 3.92 19.97 -19.01
CA ALA A 72 3.09 18.84 -19.41
C ALA A 72 3.94 17.57 -19.64
N ILE A 73 5.10 17.68 -20.30
CA ILE A 73 6.03 16.57 -20.48
C ILE A 73 6.60 16.12 -19.14
N GLY A 74 7.12 17.05 -18.33
CA GLY A 74 7.70 16.74 -17.02
C GLY A 74 6.70 16.01 -16.12
N ARG A 75 5.47 16.49 -16.05
CA ARG A 75 4.40 15.83 -15.29
C ARG A 75 4.06 14.46 -15.84
N ARG A 76 3.95 14.28 -17.16
CA ARG A 76 3.72 12.95 -17.77
C ARG A 76 4.85 12.00 -17.41
N HIS A 77 6.09 12.45 -17.50
CA HIS A 77 7.27 11.64 -17.17
C HIS A 77 7.29 11.23 -15.70
N VAL A 78 7.05 12.16 -14.77
CA VAL A 78 6.96 11.85 -13.33
C VAL A 78 5.83 10.86 -13.04
N VAL A 79 4.65 11.06 -13.62
CA VAL A 79 3.53 10.12 -13.44
C VAL A 79 3.86 8.73 -14.00
N THR A 80 4.51 8.65 -15.16
CA THR A 80 4.96 7.38 -15.74
C THR A 80 5.99 6.70 -14.83
N LEU A 81 7.00 7.42 -14.35
CA LEU A 81 8.01 6.88 -13.42
C LEU A 81 7.37 6.39 -12.13
N MET A 82 6.41 7.14 -11.56
CA MET A 82 5.68 6.70 -10.37
C MET A 82 4.90 5.42 -10.63
N ARG A 83 4.18 5.32 -11.76
CA ARG A 83 3.44 4.11 -12.14
C ARG A 83 4.36 2.92 -12.38
N GLN A 84 5.50 3.13 -13.03
CA GLN A 84 6.50 2.08 -13.24
C GLN A 84 7.06 1.61 -11.90
N ASN A 85 7.36 2.53 -10.99
CA ASN A 85 7.85 2.18 -9.66
C ASN A 85 6.80 1.40 -8.86
N GLU A 86 5.54 1.81 -8.88
CA GLU A 86 4.44 1.04 -8.27
C GLU A 86 4.33 -0.37 -8.88
N ALA A 87 4.34 -0.49 -10.21
CA ALA A 87 4.29 -1.79 -10.87
C ALA A 87 5.49 -2.68 -10.52
N HIS A 88 6.69 -2.11 -10.37
CA HIS A 88 7.87 -2.84 -9.91
C HIS A 88 7.73 -3.30 -8.46
N TYR A 89 7.20 -2.46 -7.57
CA TYR A 89 6.92 -2.86 -6.19
C TYR A 89 5.91 -4.00 -6.13
N ASP A 90 4.78 -3.89 -6.82
CA ASP A 90 3.75 -4.93 -6.85
C ASP A 90 4.31 -6.25 -7.42
N ALA A 91 5.11 -6.18 -8.49
CA ALA A 91 5.75 -7.36 -9.07
C ALA A 91 6.75 -8.02 -8.11
N LEU A 92 7.52 -7.23 -7.34
CA LEU A 92 8.43 -7.77 -6.33
C LEU A 92 7.66 -8.44 -5.19
N LEU A 93 6.59 -7.82 -4.68
CA LEU A 93 5.74 -8.40 -3.65
C LEU A 93 5.15 -9.75 -4.09
N LEU A 94 4.65 -9.83 -5.33
CA LEU A 94 4.14 -11.07 -5.90
C LEU A 94 5.24 -12.12 -6.09
N ALA A 95 6.43 -11.71 -6.53
CA ALA A 95 7.57 -12.63 -6.67
C ALA A 95 8.00 -13.20 -5.30
N TYR A 96 7.96 -12.37 -4.23
CA TYR A 96 8.24 -12.82 -2.87
C TYR A 96 7.16 -13.79 -2.36
N GLU A 97 5.88 -13.50 -2.58
CA GLU A 97 4.79 -14.40 -2.23
C GLU A 97 4.92 -15.75 -2.94
N GLY A 98 5.23 -15.74 -4.24
CA GLY A 98 5.49 -16.94 -5.01
C GLY A 98 6.70 -17.73 -4.48
N ALA A 99 7.81 -17.04 -4.14
CA ALA A 99 9.00 -17.68 -3.57
C ALA A 99 8.72 -18.29 -2.18
N LEU A 100 7.91 -17.64 -1.36
CA LEU A 100 7.48 -18.16 -0.06
C LEU A 100 6.58 -19.39 -0.24
N GLY A 101 5.67 -19.34 -1.21
CA GLY A 101 4.82 -20.47 -1.63
C GLY A 101 5.60 -21.70 -2.07
N LEU A 102 6.76 -21.53 -2.70
CA LEU A 102 7.65 -22.64 -3.06
C LEU A 102 8.31 -23.29 -1.83
N LYS A 103 8.57 -22.51 -0.78
CA LYS A 103 9.23 -22.99 0.43
C LYS A 103 8.25 -23.63 1.41
N ASP A 104 7.13 -22.97 1.67
CA ASP A 104 6.05 -23.49 2.50
C ASP A 104 4.94 -23.96 1.56
N THR A 105 4.97 -25.24 1.19
CA THR A 105 4.08 -25.85 0.18
C THR A 105 2.59 -25.74 0.53
N TYR A 106 2.25 -25.28 1.75
CA TYR A 106 0.89 -24.99 2.21
C TYR A 106 0.42 -23.57 1.89
N THR A 107 1.33 -22.68 1.48
CA THR A 107 1.06 -21.24 1.35
C THR A 107 0.76 -20.78 -0.06
N GLY A 108 0.54 -21.68 -1.03
CA GLY A 108 0.16 -21.31 -2.39
C GLY A 108 -1.07 -20.38 -2.40
N GLY A 109 -0.87 -19.10 -2.70
CA GLY A 109 -1.91 -18.08 -2.70
C GLY A 109 -2.41 -17.64 -1.32
N HIS A 110 -1.89 -18.21 -0.21
CA HIS A 110 -2.30 -17.90 1.15
C HIS A 110 -2.11 -16.42 1.47
N GLY A 111 -0.90 -15.89 1.24
CA GLY A 111 -0.60 -14.48 1.49
C GLY A 111 -1.56 -13.56 0.73
N ARG A 112 -1.91 -13.91 -0.52
CA ARG A 112 -2.88 -13.14 -1.33
C ARG A 112 -4.29 -13.20 -0.77
N ARG A 113 -4.78 -14.37 -0.35
CA ARG A 113 -6.11 -14.52 0.25
C ARG A 113 -6.23 -13.74 1.56
N VAL A 114 -5.22 -13.87 2.44
CA VAL A 114 -5.13 -13.11 3.69
C VAL A 114 -5.09 -11.60 3.43
N ALA A 115 -4.33 -11.15 2.42
CA ALA A 115 -4.30 -9.75 2.02
C ALA A 115 -5.68 -9.21 1.59
N HIS A 116 -6.40 -9.94 0.74
CA HIS A 116 -7.74 -9.53 0.30
C HIS A 116 -8.77 -9.52 1.44
N TYR A 117 -8.73 -10.52 2.33
CA TYR A 117 -9.58 -10.54 3.52
C TYR A 117 -9.28 -9.36 4.43
N ALA A 118 -8.00 -9.11 4.72
CA ALA A 118 -7.56 -8.01 5.57
C ALA A 118 -7.96 -6.64 4.99
N ALA A 119 -7.81 -6.44 3.67
CA ALA A 119 -8.22 -5.22 2.99
C ALA A 119 -9.75 -5.00 3.09
N THR A 120 -10.54 -6.06 2.92
CA THR A 120 -12.00 -6.02 3.02
C THR A 120 -12.46 -5.66 4.45
N ILE A 121 -11.81 -6.23 5.47
CA ILE A 121 -12.07 -5.90 6.87
C ILE A 121 -11.65 -4.45 7.18
N ALA A 122 -10.50 -4.00 6.69
CA ALA A 122 -10.02 -2.62 6.84
C ALA A 122 -10.98 -1.59 6.21
N GLN A 123 -11.57 -1.92 5.06
CA GLN A 123 -12.61 -1.10 4.42
C GLN A 123 -13.87 -1.02 5.27
N ALA A 124 -14.31 -2.14 5.87
CA ALA A 124 -15.47 -2.17 6.77
C ALA A 124 -15.24 -1.36 8.06
N LEU A 125 -13.99 -1.22 8.49
CA LEU A 125 -13.57 -0.32 9.58
C LEU A 125 -13.46 1.15 9.16
N ALA A 126 -13.81 1.50 7.92
CA ALA A 126 -13.73 2.84 7.35
C ALA A 126 -12.32 3.46 7.43
N LEU A 127 -11.28 2.64 7.30
CA LEU A 127 -9.90 3.15 7.27
C LEU A 127 -9.63 3.95 5.97
N PRO A 128 -8.74 4.95 6.00
CA PRO A 128 -8.31 5.64 4.79
C PRO A 128 -7.67 4.70 3.76
N GLU A 129 -7.79 5.00 2.46
CA GLU A 129 -7.25 4.16 1.37
C GLU A 129 -5.75 3.84 1.53
N GLU A 130 -4.97 4.79 2.03
CA GLU A 130 -3.54 4.60 2.33
C GLU A 130 -3.34 3.53 3.42
N LYS A 131 -4.16 3.55 4.48
CA LYS A 131 -4.11 2.57 5.57
C LYS A 131 -4.62 1.20 5.16
N ILE A 132 -5.63 1.14 4.29
CA ILE A 132 -6.09 -0.13 3.71
C ILE A 132 -4.94 -0.77 2.91
N ALA A 133 -4.23 0.00 2.08
CA ALA A 133 -3.09 -0.50 1.33
C ALA A 133 -1.91 -0.93 2.22
N GLU A 134 -1.66 -0.23 3.33
CA GLU A 134 -0.67 -0.67 4.33
C GLU A 134 -1.07 -2.01 4.96
N VAL A 135 -2.34 -2.18 5.36
CA VAL A 135 -2.85 -3.44 5.93
C VAL A 135 -2.74 -4.58 4.92
N GLU A 136 -3.14 -4.35 3.67
CA GLU A 136 -3.07 -5.33 2.59
C GLU A 136 -1.63 -5.77 2.32
N ASN A 137 -0.68 -4.83 2.23
CA ASN A 137 0.73 -5.16 2.00
C ASN A 137 1.36 -5.86 3.21
N ALA A 138 1.04 -5.44 4.43
CA ALA A 138 1.51 -6.12 5.63
C ALA A 138 0.95 -7.54 5.74
N ALA A 139 -0.32 -7.73 5.39
CA ALA A 139 -0.98 -9.03 5.32
C ALA A 139 -0.34 -9.93 4.26
N LEU A 140 0.00 -9.40 3.08
CA LEU A 140 0.69 -10.18 2.04
C LEU A 140 2.07 -10.69 2.50
N LEU A 141 2.75 -9.91 3.33
CA LEU A 141 4.12 -10.16 3.79
C LEU A 141 4.22 -10.73 5.22
N HIS A 142 3.10 -11.03 5.88
CA HIS A 142 3.10 -11.39 7.31
C HIS A 142 4.01 -12.58 7.63
N ASP A 143 4.11 -13.51 6.69
CA ASP A 143 4.87 -14.75 6.82
C ASP A 143 6.27 -14.70 6.16
N ILE A 144 6.74 -13.55 5.68
CA ILE A 144 8.03 -13.44 4.96
C ILE A 144 9.22 -13.98 5.76
N GLY A 145 9.17 -13.89 7.09
CA GLY A 145 10.22 -14.41 7.97
C GLY A 145 10.31 -15.94 8.01
N LYS A 146 9.33 -16.69 7.48
CA LYS A 146 9.41 -18.14 7.34
C LYS A 146 10.56 -18.57 6.42
N ILE A 147 11.09 -17.68 5.58
CA ILE A 147 12.32 -17.92 4.82
C ILE A 147 13.50 -18.31 5.72
N GLY A 148 13.52 -17.86 6.98
CA GLY A 148 14.54 -18.23 7.96
C GLY A 148 14.26 -19.52 8.75
N VAL A 149 13.10 -20.16 8.56
CA VAL A 149 12.73 -21.39 9.26
C VAL A 149 13.24 -22.61 8.47
N PRO A 150 13.84 -23.63 9.13
CA PRO A 150 14.28 -24.85 8.46
C PRO A 150 13.11 -25.63 7.84
N ASP A 151 13.30 -26.16 6.63
CA ASP A 151 12.27 -26.89 5.89
C ASP A 151 11.78 -28.13 6.62
N MET A 152 12.67 -28.83 7.34
CA MET A 152 12.31 -30.00 8.16
C MET A 152 11.30 -29.67 9.28
N ILE A 153 11.22 -28.42 9.71
CA ILE A 153 10.24 -27.95 10.70
C ILE A 153 8.95 -27.53 10.00
N LEU A 154 9.05 -26.75 8.90
CA LEU A 154 7.87 -26.26 8.16
C LEU A 154 7.05 -27.39 7.53
N THR A 155 7.72 -28.42 6.99
CA THR A 155 7.11 -29.53 6.25
C THR A 155 6.85 -30.78 7.10
N LYS A 156 7.03 -30.68 8.42
CA LYS A 156 6.93 -31.83 9.32
C LYS A 156 5.51 -32.44 9.28
N PRO A 157 5.36 -33.73 8.96
CA PRO A 157 4.06 -34.39 9.05
C PRO A 157 3.72 -34.68 10.51
N GLY A 158 2.91 -33.81 11.12
CA GLY A 158 2.39 -34.00 12.48
C GLY A 158 2.64 -32.81 13.42
N PRO A 159 2.38 -32.97 14.72
CA PRO A 159 2.51 -31.88 15.68
C PRO A 159 3.97 -31.49 15.88
N LEU A 160 4.20 -30.19 16.01
CA LEU A 160 5.49 -29.63 16.37
C LEU A 160 5.81 -29.90 17.84
N THR A 161 7.09 -30.02 18.18
CA THR A 161 7.58 -29.97 19.55
C THR A 161 7.51 -28.53 20.09
N ALA A 162 7.67 -28.34 21.40
CA ALA A 162 7.72 -27.00 21.99
C ALA A 162 8.85 -26.15 21.39
N THR A 163 10.05 -26.74 21.24
CA THR A 163 11.21 -26.07 20.65
C THR A 163 10.99 -25.71 19.18
N GLU A 164 10.37 -26.61 18.40
CA GLU A 164 10.02 -26.33 17.01
C GLU A 164 9.00 -25.19 16.91
N ARG A 165 7.98 -25.16 17.78
CA ARG A 165 7.01 -24.05 17.84
C ARG A 165 7.69 -22.72 18.14
N THR A 166 8.58 -22.67 19.14
CA THR A 166 9.34 -21.45 19.46
C THR A 166 10.18 -21.01 18.26
N ARG A 167 10.74 -21.95 17.50
CA ARG A 167 11.54 -21.64 16.31
C ARG A 167 10.71 -21.11 15.14
N ILE A 168 9.51 -21.63 14.93
CA ILE A 168 8.56 -21.05 13.96
C ILE A 168 8.13 -19.66 14.40
N ALA A 169 7.82 -19.45 15.69
CA ALA A 169 7.36 -18.16 16.20
C ALA A 169 8.31 -16.99 15.88
N LEU A 170 9.61 -17.27 15.72
CA LEU A 170 10.61 -16.27 15.30
C LEU A 170 10.36 -15.69 13.90
N HIS A 171 9.53 -16.30 13.06
CA HIS A 171 9.23 -15.76 11.73
C HIS A 171 8.63 -14.34 11.80
N ALA A 172 7.83 -14.03 12.82
CA ALA A 172 7.25 -12.70 12.96
C ALA A 172 8.34 -11.64 13.19
N GLU A 173 9.29 -11.94 14.08
CA GLU A 173 10.43 -11.07 14.39
C GLU A 173 11.41 -10.96 13.21
N HIS A 174 11.74 -12.09 12.58
CA HIS A 174 12.60 -12.11 11.39
C HIS A 174 11.97 -11.36 10.22
N GLY A 175 10.67 -11.52 10.00
CA GLY A 175 9.93 -10.84 8.96
C GLY A 175 9.97 -9.33 9.18
N ALA A 176 9.66 -8.88 10.39
CA ALA A 176 9.74 -7.47 10.74
C ALA A 176 11.15 -6.88 10.54
N HIS A 177 12.20 -7.57 10.97
CA HIS A 177 13.58 -7.13 10.74
C HIS A 177 13.98 -7.04 9.26
N LEU A 178 13.44 -7.91 8.39
CA LEU A 178 13.64 -7.81 6.95
C LEU A 178 12.99 -6.54 6.39
N LEU A 179 11.73 -6.27 6.80
CA LEU A 179 11.00 -5.09 6.32
C LEU A 179 11.61 -3.78 6.82
N GLU A 180 12.14 -3.73 8.04
CA GLU A 180 12.83 -2.56 8.60
C GLU A 180 14.08 -2.14 7.80
N ARG A 181 14.69 -3.08 7.05
CA ARG A 181 15.86 -2.80 6.20
C ARG A 181 15.49 -2.24 4.84
N ILE A 182 14.21 -2.26 4.48
CA ILE A 182 13.70 -1.83 3.18
C ILE A 182 12.89 -0.55 3.40
N PRO A 183 13.44 0.66 3.10
CA PRO A 183 12.80 1.94 3.40
C PRO A 183 11.30 2.04 3.06
N PRO A 184 10.80 1.60 1.88
CA PRO A 184 9.38 1.67 1.57
C PRO A 184 8.49 0.70 2.38
N LEU A 185 9.07 -0.30 3.07
CA LEU A 185 8.34 -1.33 3.82
C LEU A 185 8.46 -1.21 5.34
N GLN A 186 9.30 -0.28 5.85
CA GLN A 186 9.56 -0.13 7.28
C GLN A 186 8.27 0.05 8.10
N GLY A 187 7.31 0.81 7.57
CA GLY A 187 6.03 1.06 8.23
C GLY A 187 5.16 -0.19 8.41
N LEU A 188 5.41 -1.27 7.67
CA LEU A 188 4.66 -2.52 7.75
C LEU A 188 5.19 -3.44 8.86
N ALA A 189 6.42 -3.23 9.32
CA ALA A 189 7.11 -4.11 10.26
C ALA A 189 6.34 -4.34 11.59
N PRO A 190 5.71 -3.33 12.22
CA PRO A 190 4.93 -3.57 13.44
C PRO A 190 3.73 -4.50 13.22
N ALA A 191 3.07 -4.41 12.07
CA ALA A 191 1.94 -5.27 11.74
C ALA A 191 2.41 -6.73 11.56
N VAL A 192 3.52 -6.93 10.84
CA VAL A 192 4.14 -8.24 10.64
C VAL A 192 4.73 -8.81 11.95
N ARG A 193 5.31 -7.98 12.82
CA ARG A 193 5.86 -8.45 14.09
C ARG A 193 4.79 -9.02 15.02
N HIS A 194 3.61 -8.40 15.04
CA HIS A 194 2.59 -8.64 16.07
C HIS A 194 1.34 -9.36 15.57
N HIS A 195 1.33 -9.91 14.36
CA HIS A 195 0.13 -10.57 13.81
C HIS A 195 -0.27 -11.87 14.52
N HIS A 196 0.62 -12.44 15.36
CA HIS A 196 0.30 -13.56 16.26
C HIS A 196 0.05 -13.14 17.71
N GLU A 197 -0.01 -11.83 17.99
CA GLU A 197 -0.47 -11.35 19.28
C GLU A 197 -1.96 -11.66 19.44
N ARG A 198 -2.36 -11.99 20.66
CA ARG A 198 -3.75 -12.27 21.01
C ARG A 198 -4.30 -11.15 21.85
N PHE A 199 -5.55 -10.79 21.64
CA PHE A 199 -6.17 -9.64 22.30
C PHE A 199 -6.14 -9.73 23.84
N ASP A 200 -6.13 -10.94 24.40
CA ASP A 200 -6.01 -11.28 25.82
C ASP A 200 -4.59 -11.13 26.40
N GLY A 201 -3.56 -11.00 25.55
CA GLY A 201 -2.14 -10.91 25.94
C GLY A 201 -1.42 -12.25 25.99
N THR A 202 -2.04 -13.36 25.59
CA THR A 202 -1.39 -14.69 25.60
C THR A 202 -0.72 -15.04 24.26
N GLY A 203 -0.57 -14.05 23.37
CA GLY A 203 0.09 -14.21 22.07
C GLY A 203 1.60 -14.02 22.14
N TYR A 204 2.22 -13.87 20.97
CA TYR A 204 3.66 -13.67 20.83
C TYR A 204 3.93 -12.68 19.68
N PRO A 205 5.13 -12.06 19.60
CA PRO A 205 6.34 -12.28 20.42
C PRO A 205 6.40 -11.47 21.72
N ALA A 206 5.64 -10.38 21.86
CA ALA A 206 5.76 -9.42 22.96
C ALA A 206 4.67 -9.56 24.03
N GLY A 207 3.62 -10.35 23.80
CA GLY A 207 2.52 -10.53 24.75
C GLY A 207 1.70 -9.25 24.90
N LEU A 208 1.56 -8.49 23.82
CA LEU A 208 0.79 -7.25 23.80
C LEU A 208 -0.69 -7.57 24.03
N LYS A 209 -1.38 -6.68 24.76
CA LYS A 209 -2.79 -6.87 25.13
C LYS A 209 -3.66 -5.75 24.59
N GLY A 210 -4.84 -6.12 24.09
CA GLY A 210 -5.85 -5.19 23.61
C GLY A 210 -5.31 -4.24 22.54
N GLU A 211 -5.57 -2.95 22.71
CA GLU A 211 -5.20 -1.91 21.75
C GLU A 211 -3.70 -1.59 21.68
N ALA A 212 -2.89 -2.16 22.58
CA ALA A 212 -1.42 -2.09 22.45
C ALA A 212 -0.95 -2.84 21.18
N ILE A 213 -1.74 -3.80 20.69
CA ILE A 213 -1.50 -4.48 19.42
C ILE A 213 -1.85 -3.52 18.27
N PRO A 214 -0.93 -3.29 17.30
CA PRO A 214 -1.22 -2.47 16.14
C PRO A 214 -2.52 -2.91 15.45
N LEU A 215 -3.38 -1.97 15.05
CA LEU A 215 -4.66 -2.29 14.42
C LEU A 215 -4.48 -3.19 13.18
N ALA A 216 -3.47 -2.91 12.36
CA ALA A 216 -3.14 -3.75 11.21
C ALA A 216 -2.83 -5.21 11.60
N ALA A 217 -2.08 -5.44 12.68
CA ALA A 217 -1.83 -6.79 13.19
C ALA A 217 -3.12 -7.49 13.68
N ARG A 218 -4.01 -6.76 14.36
CA ARG A 218 -5.32 -7.28 14.79
C ARG A 218 -6.20 -7.70 13.60
N ILE A 219 -6.18 -6.93 12.51
CA ILE A 219 -6.89 -7.27 11.27
C ILE A 219 -6.26 -8.50 10.61
N ILE A 220 -4.93 -8.55 10.50
CA ILE A 220 -4.20 -9.69 9.91
C ILE A 220 -4.49 -10.97 10.69
N ALA A 221 -4.50 -10.95 12.02
CA ALA A 221 -4.78 -12.12 12.84
C ALA A 221 -6.15 -12.76 12.53
N VAL A 222 -7.18 -11.93 12.29
CA VAL A 222 -8.52 -12.39 11.90
C VAL A 222 -8.51 -12.95 10.48
N ALA A 223 -7.88 -12.25 9.54
CA ALA A 223 -7.78 -12.65 8.14
C ALA A 223 -6.99 -13.96 7.94
N ASP A 224 -5.85 -14.10 8.63
CA ASP A 224 -5.02 -15.30 8.63
C ASP A 224 -5.78 -16.49 9.23
N THR A 225 -6.46 -16.30 10.36
CA THR A 225 -7.27 -17.36 10.97
C THR A 225 -8.41 -17.80 10.04
N LEU A 226 -9.09 -16.86 9.37
CA LEU A 226 -10.13 -17.18 8.39
C LEU A 226 -9.58 -18.07 7.27
N ASP A 227 -8.48 -17.67 6.65
CA ASP A 227 -7.86 -18.46 5.59
C ASP A 227 -7.37 -19.81 6.09
N ALA A 228 -6.75 -19.84 7.27
CA ALA A 228 -6.23 -21.05 7.87
C ALA A 228 -7.33 -22.09 8.12
N ILE A 229 -8.50 -21.68 8.62
CA ILE A 229 -9.65 -22.57 8.88
C ILE A 229 -10.26 -23.09 7.57
N THR A 230 -10.37 -22.23 6.57
CA THR A 230 -11.06 -22.52 5.30
C THR A 230 -10.18 -23.18 4.24
N THR A 231 -8.87 -23.31 4.49
CA THR A 231 -7.91 -23.94 3.58
C THR A 231 -7.43 -25.28 4.13
N ALA A 232 -7.31 -26.29 3.25
CA ALA A 232 -6.81 -27.61 3.63
C ALA A 232 -5.31 -27.55 4.02
N ARG A 233 -4.93 -28.34 5.03
CA ARG A 233 -3.56 -28.51 5.52
C ARG A 233 -3.25 -30.01 5.62
N PRO A 234 -1.97 -30.44 5.63
CA PRO A 234 -1.60 -31.87 5.64
C PRO A 234 -2.25 -32.71 6.73
N TYR A 235 -2.53 -32.06 7.86
CA TYR A 235 -3.05 -32.66 9.08
C TYR A 235 -4.50 -32.26 9.35
N ARG A 236 -5.16 -31.50 8.46
CA ARG A 236 -6.53 -31.01 8.66
C ARG A 236 -7.23 -30.67 7.34
N GLU A 237 -8.42 -31.21 7.13
CA GLU A 237 -9.28 -30.80 6.02
C GLU A 237 -9.79 -29.35 6.18
N ALA A 238 -10.08 -28.70 5.04
CA ALA A 238 -10.71 -27.38 5.04
C ALA A 238 -12.08 -27.43 5.72
N ALA A 239 -12.36 -26.48 6.60
CA ALA A 239 -13.71 -26.30 7.15
C ALA A 239 -14.53 -25.34 6.30
N HIS A 240 -15.85 -25.45 6.37
CA HIS A 240 -16.76 -24.54 5.67
C HIS A 240 -16.63 -23.11 6.20
N PHE A 241 -16.85 -22.11 5.35
CA PHE A 241 -16.77 -20.69 5.70
C PHE A 241 -17.60 -20.32 6.94
N ASP A 242 -18.83 -20.86 7.06
CA ASP A 242 -19.72 -20.62 8.21
C ASP A 242 -19.11 -21.08 9.53
N ARG A 243 -18.34 -22.18 9.49
CA ARG A 243 -17.61 -22.68 10.65
C ARG A 243 -16.50 -21.70 11.03
N ALA A 244 -15.76 -21.17 10.05
CA ALA A 244 -14.71 -20.19 10.30
C ALA A 244 -15.26 -18.92 10.97
N ILE A 245 -16.37 -18.38 10.46
CA ILE A 245 -17.05 -17.22 11.07
C ILE A 245 -17.46 -17.52 12.52
N THR A 246 -18.04 -18.71 12.76
CA THR A 246 -18.44 -19.12 14.11
C THR A 246 -17.25 -19.18 15.07
N GLU A 247 -16.11 -19.75 14.66
CA GLU A 247 -14.92 -19.82 15.52
C GLU A 247 -14.30 -18.43 15.76
N LEU A 248 -14.28 -17.56 14.75
CA LEU A 248 -13.83 -16.17 14.89
C LEU A 248 -14.68 -15.40 15.90
N GLN A 249 -16.01 -15.55 15.84
CA GLN A 249 -16.94 -14.94 16.80
C GLN A 249 -16.73 -15.44 18.23
N ARG A 250 -16.46 -16.74 18.41
CA ARG A 250 -16.14 -17.31 19.74
C ARG A 250 -14.85 -16.75 20.32
N GLY A 251 -13.87 -16.41 19.47
CA GLY A 251 -12.59 -15.84 19.88
C GLY A 251 -12.63 -14.33 20.16
N ALA A 252 -13.75 -13.64 19.94
CA ALA A 252 -13.88 -12.20 20.12
C ALA A 252 -13.61 -11.77 21.58
N GLY A 253 -12.79 -10.73 21.75
CA GLY A 253 -12.35 -10.22 23.05
C GLY A 253 -11.28 -11.06 23.76
N GLN A 254 -10.93 -12.24 23.22
CA GLN A 254 -9.87 -13.11 23.74
C GLN A 254 -8.74 -13.26 22.74
N ALA A 255 -8.96 -14.03 21.68
CA ALA A 255 -7.98 -14.18 20.60
C ALA A 255 -7.95 -12.94 19.72
N PHE A 256 -9.15 -12.41 19.42
CA PHE A 256 -9.35 -11.37 18.41
C PHE A 256 -9.95 -10.12 19.04
N ASP A 257 -9.68 -8.98 18.43
CA ASP A 257 -10.36 -7.74 18.77
C ASP A 257 -11.85 -7.84 18.40
N ALA A 258 -12.73 -7.60 19.38
CA ALA A 258 -14.18 -7.66 19.20
C ALA A 258 -14.68 -6.64 18.15
N GLN A 259 -14.04 -5.48 18.02
CA GLN A 259 -14.40 -4.49 17.00
C GLN A 259 -14.07 -5.01 15.59
N VAL A 260 -12.90 -5.62 15.43
CA VAL A 260 -12.47 -6.21 14.14
C VAL A 260 -13.39 -7.37 13.76
N ILE A 261 -13.76 -8.22 14.71
CA ILE A 261 -14.74 -9.30 14.49
C ILE A 261 -16.10 -8.73 14.07
N ALA A 262 -16.62 -7.74 14.80
CA ALA A 262 -17.90 -7.12 14.48
C ALA A 262 -17.93 -6.55 13.06
N SER A 263 -16.84 -5.92 12.61
CA SER A 263 -16.69 -5.45 11.23
C SER A 263 -16.59 -6.61 10.23
N ALA A 264 -15.82 -7.67 10.52
CA ALA A 264 -15.67 -8.82 9.64
C ALA A 264 -16.97 -9.61 9.44
N THR A 265 -17.84 -9.65 10.46
CA THR A 265 -19.13 -10.36 10.44
C THR A 265 -20.33 -9.45 10.19
N ALA A 266 -20.11 -8.20 9.79
CA ALA A 266 -21.19 -7.35 9.31
C ALA A 266 -21.79 -7.96 8.03
N PRO A 267 -23.12 -7.95 7.80
CA PRO A 267 -23.74 -8.69 6.69
C PRO A 267 -23.13 -8.41 5.31
N ASP A 268 -22.84 -7.15 5.00
CA ASP A 268 -22.23 -6.75 3.73
C ASP A 268 -20.78 -7.24 3.62
N THR A 269 -20.00 -7.09 4.68
CA THR A 269 -18.60 -7.50 4.74
C THR A 269 -18.45 -9.01 4.69
N GLU A 270 -19.26 -9.76 5.44
CA GLU A 270 -19.27 -11.22 5.42
C GLU A 270 -19.62 -11.74 4.03
N THR A 271 -20.58 -11.10 3.35
CA THR A 271 -20.95 -11.45 1.97
C THR A 271 -19.76 -11.29 1.01
N LEU A 272 -18.98 -10.21 1.15
CA LEU A 272 -17.78 -9.97 0.35
C LEU A 272 -16.68 -11.00 0.67
N LEU A 273 -16.42 -11.27 1.96
CA LEU A 273 -15.45 -12.28 2.39
C LEU A 273 -15.82 -13.68 1.89
N ARG A 274 -17.11 -14.03 1.92
CA ARG A 274 -17.64 -15.30 1.39
C ARG A 274 -17.45 -15.40 -0.11
N ARG A 275 -17.67 -14.32 -0.86
CA ARG A 275 -17.40 -14.30 -2.31
C ARG A 275 -15.92 -14.55 -2.59
N LEU A 276 -15.03 -13.85 -1.88
CA LEU A 276 -13.58 -14.04 -2.01
C LEU A 276 -13.16 -15.49 -1.70
N TYR A 277 -13.75 -16.11 -0.68
CA TYR A 277 -13.55 -17.53 -0.38
C TYR A 277 -13.98 -18.44 -1.56
N LEU A 278 -15.17 -18.22 -2.11
CA LEU A 278 -15.67 -19.03 -3.24
C LEU A 278 -14.83 -18.87 -4.50
N ASP A 279 -14.36 -17.66 -4.80
CA ASP A 279 -13.52 -17.37 -5.96
C ASP A 279 -12.15 -18.07 -5.90
N THR A 280 -11.71 -18.47 -4.69
CA THR A 280 -10.44 -19.18 -4.48
C THR A 280 -10.56 -20.70 -4.56
N MET A 281 -11.78 -21.23 -4.65
CA MET A 281 -12.07 -22.67 -4.79
C MET A 281 -12.24 -23.10 -6.27
N LEU A 282 -12.19 -22.15 -7.21
CA LEU A 282 -12.27 -22.36 -8.66
C LEU A 282 -10.88 -22.28 -9.31
#